data_AF-A0A8T0UC38-F1
#
_entry.id   AF-A0A8T0UC38-F1
#
_cell.length_a   1.000
_cell.length_b   1.000
_cell.length_c   1.000
_cell.angle_alpha   90.00
_cell.angle_beta   90.00
_cell.angle_gamma   90.00
#
_symmetry.space_group_name_H-M   'P 1'
#
loop_
_entity.id
_entity.type
_entity.pdbx_description
1 polymer ?
#
loop_
_entity_poly.entity_id
_entity_poly.type
_entity_poly.pdbx_seq_one_letter_code
_entity_poly.pdbx_strand_id
1 'polypeptide(L)'
;MNKGKIFKLAKGFRGRAKNCIRIARERVEKALQYSYRDRRNKKRDMRSLWIERINAGTRLHGVNYGNFMHGLMKENIQLNRKVLSELSMHEPYSFKALVDVSRNAFPGNRPVPARKEGLASIL
;
A
#
# COMPACT_ATOMS: atom_id res chain seq x y z
N MET A 1 -7.75 -35.43 -7.05
CA MET A 1 -7.15 -34.95 -5.78
C MET A 1 -7.57 -35.89 -4.65
N ASN A 2 -6.63 -36.36 -3.82
CA ASN A 2 -6.89 -37.40 -2.81
C ASN A 2 -7.69 -36.84 -1.60
N LYS A 3 -8.71 -37.56 -1.10
CA LYS A 3 -9.69 -37.12 -0.08
C LYS A 3 -9.05 -36.48 1.14
N GLY A 4 -8.00 -37.10 1.69
CA GLY A 4 -7.29 -36.60 2.87
C GLY A 4 -6.60 -35.24 2.64
N LYS A 5 -6.08 -34.98 1.44
CA LYS A 5 -5.44 -33.68 1.10
C LYS A 5 -6.47 -32.54 1.05
N ILE A 6 -7.67 -32.84 0.55
CA ILE A 6 -8.76 -31.84 0.45
C ILE A 6 -9.22 -31.41 1.84
N PHE A 7 -9.43 -32.38 2.75
CA PHE A 7 -9.83 -32.04 4.11
C PHE A 7 -8.74 -31.30 4.89
N LYS A 8 -7.45 -31.53 4.59
CA LYS A 8 -6.36 -30.72 5.16
C LYS A 8 -6.45 -29.25 4.73
N LEU A 9 -6.74 -28.99 3.45
CA LEU A 9 -6.90 -27.63 2.90
C LEU A 9 -8.22 -26.98 3.31
N ALA A 10 -9.28 -27.76 3.51
CA ALA A 10 -10.60 -27.28 3.89
C ALA A 10 -10.75 -26.98 5.39
N LYS A 11 -9.70 -27.20 6.20
CA LYS A 11 -9.71 -26.83 7.63
C LYS A 11 -9.97 -25.33 7.77
N GLY A 12 -10.92 -24.96 8.63
CA GLY A 12 -11.35 -23.57 8.83
C GLY A 12 -12.51 -23.12 7.94
N PHE A 13 -12.92 -23.91 6.94
CA PHE A 13 -14.14 -23.60 6.18
C PHE A 13 -15.40 -23.76 7.05
N ARG A 14 -16.39 -22.89 6.80
CA ARG A 14 -17.64 -22.83 7.55
C ARG A 14 -18.63 -23.91 7.10
N GLY A 15 -19.37 -24.49 8.05
CA GLY A 15 -20.50 -25.40 7.78
C GLY A 15 -20.08 -26.70 7.08
N ARG A 16 -20.89 -27.16 6.11
CA ARG A 16 -20.66 -28.43 5.41
C ARG A 16 -19.42 -28.45 4.52
N ALA A 17 -18.84 -27.28 4.22
CA ALA A 17 -17.66 -27.16 3.36
C ALA A 17 -16.36 -27.73 3.97
N LYS A 18 -16.33 -28.01 5.28
CA LYS A 18 -15.20 -28.71 5.94
C LYS A 18 -15.42 -30.23 6.13
N ASN A 19 -16.67 -30.70 6.07
CA ASN A 19 -17.03 -32.09 6.43
C ASN A 19 -17.44 -32.94 5.22
N CYS A 20 -18.14 -32.35 4.24
CA CYS A 20 -18.66 -33.07 3.08
C CYS A 20 -17.72 -32.93 1.88
N ILE A 21 -17.18 -34.04 1.38
CA ILE A 21 -16.13 -34.03 0.34
C ILE A 21 -16.52 -33.30 -0.95
N ARG A 22 -17.77 -33.45 -1.41
CA ARG A 22 -18.26 -32.80 -2.64
C ARG A 22 -18.22 -31.27 -2.52
N ILE A 23 -18.77 -30.76 -1.42
CA ILE A 23 -18.81 -29.32 -1.14
C ILE A 23 -17.40 -28.78 -0.85
N ALA A 24 -16.58 -29.55 -0.12
CA ALA A 24 -15.21 -29.18 0.20
C ALA A 24 -14.35 -29.02 -1.07
N ARG A 25 -14.49 -29.93 -2.03
CA ARG A 25 -13.77 -29.87 -3.32
C ARG A 25 -14.01 -28.56 -4.06
N GLU A 26 -15.29 -28.23 -4.29
CA GLU A 26 -15.69 -27.01 -5.00
C GLU A 26 -15.15 -25.74 -4.31
N ARG A 27 -15.16 -25.71 -2.97
CA ARG A 27 -14.65 -24.58 -2.20
C ARG A 27 -13.14 -24.47 -2.22
N VAL A 28 -12.43 -25.59 -2.08
CA VAL A 28 -10.96 -25.62 -2.14
C VAL A 28 -10.48 -25.19 -3.53
N GLU A 29 -11.11 -25.65 -4.61
CA GLU A 29 -10.75 -25.25 -5.97
C GLU A 29 -10.87 -23.74 -6.18
N LYS A 30 -11.97 -23.12 -5.75
CA LYS A 30 -12.13 -21.65 -5.77
C LYS A 30 -11.12 -20.94 -4.87
N ALA A 31 -10.87 -21.45 -3.68
CA ALA A 31 -9.90 -20.86 -2.75
C ALA A 31 -8.48 -20.84 -3.33
N LEU A 32 -8.09 -21.90 -4.05
CA LEU A 32 -6.78 -21.96 -4.73
C LEU A 32 -6.70 -20.96 -5.90
N GLN A 33 -7.78 -20.80 -6.66
CA GLN A 33 -7.86 -19.77 -7.72
C GLN A 33 -7.72 -18.36 -7.14
N TYR A 34 -8.45 -18.06 -6.06
CA TYR A 34 -8.32 -16.77 -5.36
C TYR A 34 -6.92 -16.57 -4.80
N SER A 35 -6.33 -17.59 -4.17
CA SER A 35 -4.96 -17.50 -3.68
C SER A 35 -3.95 -17.18 -4.79
N TYR A 36 -4.10 -17.78 -5.97
CA TYR A 36 -3.24 -17.47 -7.12
C TYR A 36 -3.39 -16.02 -7.58
N ARG A 37 -4.63 -15.55 -7.77
CA ARG A 37 -4.94 -14.17 -8.15
C ARG A 37 -4.42 -13.18 -7.11
N ASP A 38 -4.69 -13.43 -5.84
CA ASP A 38 -4.41 -12.48 -4.75
C ASP A 38 -2.90 -12.40 -4.46
N ARG A 39 -2.10 -13.44 -4.71
CA ARG A 39 -0.63 -13.33 -4.69
C ARG A 39 -0.09 -12.33 -5.72
N ARG A 40 -0.78 -12.17 -6.86
CA ARG A 40 -0.43 -11.15 -7.87
C ARG A 40 -0.95 -9.77 -7.46
N ASN A 41 -2.20 -9.70 -6.98
CA ASN A 41 -2.82 -8.45 -6.54
C ASN A 41 -2.13 -7.82 -5.32
N LYS A 42 -1.68 -8.63 -4.35
CA LYS A 42 -0.98 -8.15 -3.14
C LYS A 42 0.18 -7.19 -3.46
N LYS A 43 0.90 -7.41 -4.56
CA LYS A 43 2.00 -6.52 -4.99
C LYS A 43 1.49 -5.14 -5.40
N ARG A 44 0.33 -5.06 -6.04
CA ARG A 44 -0.35 -3.81 -6.41
C ARG A 44 -0.93 -3.13 -5.18
N ASP A 45 -1.64 -3.88 -4.34
CA ASP A 45 -2.31 -3.35 -3.15
C ASP A 45 -1.30 -2.74 -2.16
N MET A 46 -0.18 -3.43 -1.92
CA MET A 46 0.91 -2.91 -1.09
C MET A 46 1.55 -1.65 -1.69
N ARG A 47 1.69 -1.59 -3.02
CA ARG A 47 2.23 -0.41 -3.69
C ARG A 47 1.30 0.79 -3.53
N SER A 48 -0.01 0.60 -3.67
CA SER A 48 -1.00 1.66 -3.42
C SER A 48 -0.89 2.18 -1.98
N LEU A 49 -0.82 1.28 -1.00
CA LEU A 49 -0.66 1.64 0.41
C LEU A 49 0.63 2.43 0.67
N TRP A 50 1.76 2.04 0.07
CA TRP A 50 3.00 2.79 0.22
C TRP A 50 2.90 4.21 -0.37
N ILE A 51 2.23 4.37 -1.50
CA ILE A 51 2.01 5.68 -2.12
C ILE A 51 1.12 6.55 -1.23
N GLU A 52 0.05 6.00 -0.67
CA GLU A 52 -0.83 6.72 0.27
C GLU A 52 -0.06 7.24 1.49
N ARG A 53 0.78 6.38 2.09
CA ARG A 53 1.62 6.76 3.24
C ARG A 53 2.61 7.87 2.89
N ILE A 54 3.34 7.72 1.79
CA ILE A 54 4.29 8.75 1.33
C ILE A 54 3.54 10.05 1.01
N ASN A 55 2.40 9.98 0.32
CA ASN A 55 1.60 11.15 -0.03
C ASN A 55 1.09 11.90 1.21
N ALA A 56 0.72 11.18 2.28
CA ALA A 56 0.38 11.81 3.55
C ALA A 56 1.60 12.56 4.13
N GLY A 57 2.76 11.90 4.20
CA GLY A 57 4.01 12.51 4.70
C GLY A 57 4.46 13.72 3.89
N THR A 58 4.48 13.64 2.56
CA THR A 58 4.91 14.77 1.71
C THR A 58 3.94 15.95 1.80
N ARG A 59 2.63 15.69 1.97
CA ARG A 59 1.62 16.73 2.11
C ARG A 59 1.77 17.54 3.39
N LEU A 60 2.16 16.91 4.50
CA LEU A 60 2.50 17.64 5.74
C LEU A 60 3.62 18.66 5.51
N HIS A 61 4.52 18.37 4.57
CA HIS A 61 5.60 19.26 4.19
C HIS A 61 5.28 20.13 2.98
N GLY A 62 4.05 20.15 2.46
CA GLY A 62 3.63 21.01 1.35
C GLY A 62 4.14 20.58 -0.04
N VAL A 63 4.53 19.32 -0.21
CA VAL A 63 4.95 18.75 -1.51
C VAL A 63 3.95 17.68 -1.95
N ASN A 64 3.54 17.70 -3.21
CA ASN A 64 2.72 16.60 -3.75
C ASN A 64 3.61 15.39 -4.09
N TYR A 65 3.04 14.18 -4.02
CA TYR A 65 3.78 12.94 -4.28
C TYR A 65 4.44 12.90 -5.68
N GLY A 66 3.78 13.44 -6.72
CA GLY A 66 4.31 13.43 -8.09
C GLY A 66 5.60 14.25 -8.22
N ASN A 67 5.59 15.47 -7.70
CA ASN A 67 6.73 16.38 -7.65
C ASN A 67 7.84 15.82 -6.76
N PHE A 68 7.49 15.22 -5.62
CA PHE A 68 8.45 14.56 -4.74
C PHE A 68 9.20 13.43 -5.46
N MET A 69 8.48 12.51 -6.12
CA MET A 69 9.10 11.43 -6.87
C MET A 69 9.92 11.93 -8.06
N HIS A 70 9.47 13.00 -8.72
CA HIS A 70 10.19 13.62 -9.82
C HIS A 70 11.51 14.26 -9.34
N GLY A 71 11.49 14.98 -8.22
CA GLY A 71 12.70 15.57 -7.64
C GLY A 71 13.71 14.53 -7.20
N LEU A 72 13.27 13.45 -6.53
CA LEU A 72 14.16 12.33 -6.17
C LEU A 72 14.81 11.66 -7.40
N MET A 73 14.06 11.48 -8.48
CA MET A 73 14.58 10.89 -9.72
C MET A 73 15.62 11.81 -10.39
N LYS A 74 15.39 13.13 -10.36
CA LYS A 74 16.31 14.12 -10.92
C LYS A 74 17.65 14.16 -10.18
N GLU A 75 17.62 14.00 -8.85
CA GLU A 75 18.81 13.89 -8.00
C GLU A 75 19.41 12.47 -7.97
N ASN A 76 18.94 11.55 -8.83
CA ASN A 76 19.38 10.15 -8.90
C ASN A 76 19.27 9.37 -7.58
N ILE A 77 18.34 9.74 -6.70
CA ILE A 77 18.07 9.01 -5.45
C ILE A 77 17.19 7.79 -5.75
N GLN A 78 17.81 6.63 -5.92
CA GLN A 78 17.14 5.38 -6.29
C GLN A 78 16.52 4.63 -5.10
N LEU A 79 15.72 5.33 -4.28
CA LEU A 79 15.03 4.73 -3.16
C LEU A 79 13.72 4.04 -3.56
N ASN A 80 13.52 2.83 -3.03
CA ASN A 80 12.29 2.08 -3.23
C ASN A 80 11.14 2.65 -2.39
N ARG A 81 9.91 2.55 -2.93
CA ARG A 81 8.69 3.06 -2.27
C ARG A 81 8.38 2.38 -0.94
N LYS A 82 8.77 1.12 -0.78
CA LYS A 82 8.66 0.42 0.50
C LYS A 82 9.44 1.17 1.59
N VAL A 83 10.74 1.40 1.33
CA VAL A 83 11.65 2.08 2.28
C VAL A 83 11.21 3.53 2.49
N LEU A 84 10.82 4.24 1.43
CA LEU A 84 10.28 5.60 1.56
C LEU A 84 9.01 5.65 2.44
N SER A 85 8.13 4.65 2.33
CA SER A 85 6.94 4.58 3.20
C SER A 85 7.29 4.27 4.65
N GLU A 86 8.32 3.45 4.89
CA GLU A 86 8.80 3.13 6.24
C GLU A 86 9.48 4.35 6.87
N LEU A 87 10.33 5.06 6.12
CA LEU A 87 10.94 6.32 6.56
C LEU A 87 9.89 7.39 6.88
N SER A 88 8.86 7.51 6.04
CA SER A 88 7.76 8.46 6.29
C SER A 88 6.99 8.16 7.59
N MET A 89 6.99 6.91 8.07
CA MET A 89 6.25 6.51 9.26
C MET A 89 7.10 6.55 10.52
N HIS A 90 8.36 6.14 10.44
CA HIS A 90 9.22 5.94 11.61
C HIS A 90 10.21 7.07 11.82
N GLU A 91 10.65 7.75 10.76
CA GLU A 91 11.75 8.71 10.81
C GLU A 91 11.37 10.06 10.18
N PRO A 92 10.57 10.89 10.88
CA PRO A 92 10.03 12.12 10.32
C PRO A 92 11.12 13.14 9.94
N TYR A 93 12.20 13.23 10.71
CA TYR A 93 13.30 14.16 10.45
C TYR A 93 14.10 13.78 9.20
N SER A 94 14.44 12.51 9.05
CA SER A 94 15.12 11.98 7.85
C SER A 94 14.26 12.12 6.60
N PHE A 95 12.95 11.86 6.75
CA PHE A 95 11.99 12.04 5.66
C PHE A 95 11.87 13.51 5.24
N LYS A 96 11.86 14.45 6.20
CA LYS A 96 11.86 15.89 5.91
C LYS A 96 13.09 16.31 5.10
N ALA A 97 14.28 15.82 5.46
CA ALA A 97 15.51 16.12 4.71
C ALA A 97 15.40 15.66 3.24
N LEU A 98 14.85 14.46 3.00
CA LEU A 98 14.60 13.97 1.63
C LEU A 98 13.60 14.83 0.86
N VAL A 99 12.56 15.32 1.54
CA VAL A 99 11.57 16.23 0.94
C VAL A 99 12.22 17.56 0.56
N ASP A 100 13.13 18.09 1.38
CA ASP A 100 13.85 19.32 1.08
C ASP A 100 14.82 19.16 -0.09
N VAL A 101 15.57 18.06 -0.15
CA VAL A 101 16.42 17.72 -1.30
C VAL A 101 15.57 17.67 -2.58
N SER A 102 14.44 16.96 -2.54
CA SER A 102 13.53 16.89 -3.68
C SER A 102 12.93 18.24 -4.07
N ARG A 103 12.67 19.13 -3.12
CA ARG A 103 12.13 20.48 -3.37
C ARG A 103 13.17 21.35 -4.07
N ASN A 104 14.41 21.29 -3.62
CA ASN A 104 15.51 22.05 -4.23
C ASN A 104 15.77 21.59 -5.68
N ALA A 105 15.62 20.29 -5.95
CA ALA A 105 15.77 19.71 -7.27
C ALA A 105 14.71 20.20 -8.28
N PHE A 106 13.46 20.40 -7.83
CA PHE A 106 12.33 20.75 -8.68
C PHE A 106 11.49 21.91 -8.12
N PRO A 107 11.62 23.14 -8.67
CA PRO A 107 10.91 24.32 -8.20
C PRO A 107 9.44 24.39 -8.65
N GLY A 108 8.97 23.48 -9.52
CA GLY A 108 7.59 23.46 -10.05
C GLY A 108 6.53 23.01 -9.02
N ASN A 109 6.82 23.18 -7.74
CA ASN A 109 5.95 22.79 -6.66
C ASN A 109 4.89 23.86 -6.44
N ARG A 110 3.74 23.73 -7.09
CA ARG A 110 2.56 24.52 -6.72
C ARG A 110 2.25 24.19 -5.25
N PRO A 111 2.06 25.19 -4.38
CA PRO A 111 1.66 24.93 -3.01
C PRO A 111 0.37 24.11 -3.08
N VAL A 112 0.41 22.88 -2.58
CA VAL A 112 -0.82 22.10 -2.44
C VAL A 112 -1.63 22.89 -1.42
N PRO A 113 -2.81 23.42 -1.78
CA PRO A 113 -3.60 24.17 -0.83
C PRO A 113 -3.79 23.27 0.38
N ALA A 114 -3.50 23.80 1.57
CA ALA A 114 -3.91 23.15 2.81
C ALA A 114 -5.37 22.80 2.62
N ARG A 115 -5.72 21.52 2.76
CA ARG A 115 -7.13 21.11 2.70
C ARG A 115 -7.81 21.99 3.74
N LYS A 116 -8.69 22.91 3.31
CA LYS A 116 -9.44 23.76 4.22
C LYS A 116 -10.03 22.80 5.24
N GLU A 117 -9.56 22.87 6.48
CA GLU A 117 -10.21 22.19 7.58
C GLU A 117 -11.56 22.89 7.73
N GLY A 118 -12.54 22.37 7.00
CA GLY A 118 -13.88 22.90 7.01
C GLY A 118 -14.49 22.59 8.36
N LEU A 119 -14.78 23.65 9.12
CA LEU A 119 -16.05 23.77 9.83
C LEU A 119 -16.33 22.70 10.90
N ALA A 120 -15.37 22.39 11.78
CA ALA A 120 -15.61 21.56 12.97
C ALA A 120 -15.23 22.27 14.29
N SER A 121 -15.15 23.61 14.28
CA SER A 121 -14.75 24.41 15.44
C SER A 121 -15.65 25.63 15.71
N ILE A 122 -16.84 25.73 15.09
CA ILE A 122 -17.84 26.80 15.36
C ILE A 122 -19.28 26.26 15.56
N LEU A 123 -19.48 24.95 15.75
CA LEU A 123 -20.71 24.39 16.33
C LEU A 123 -20.33 23.31 17.33
#